data_AF-A0A8J7WG20-F1
#
_entry.id   AF-A0A8J7WG20-F1
#
_cell.length_a   1.000
_cell.length_b   1.000
_cell.length_c   1.000
_cell.angle_alpha   90.00
_cell.angle_beta   90.00
_cell.angle_gamma   90.00
#
_symmetry.space_group_name_H-M   'P 1'
#
loop_
_entity.id
_entity.type
_entity.pdbx_description
1 polymer ?
#
loop_
_entity_poly.entity_id
_entity_poly.type
_entity_poly.pdbx_seq_one_letter_code
_entity_poly.pdbx_strand_id
1 'polypeptide(L)'
;MAYIKTQIGEIAYNPALECFEALVTFHTAMGRFSVAASYDAPLTAEFDRVSDGLLRDALRNYAQTGTLRSRLAPARRGPAPQDMQRHAA
;
A
#
# COMPACT_ATOMS: atom_id res chain seq x y z
N MET A 1 -1.59 -2.73 -21.06
CA MET A 1 -1.75 -2.79 -19.59
C MET A 1 -1.68 -1.38 -19.04
N ALA A 2 -2.66 -0.95 -18.24
CA ALA A 2 -2.58 0.34 -17.57
C ALA A 2 -1.47 0.28 -16.50
N TYR A 3 -0.59 1.29 -16.47
CA TYR A 3 0.42 1.41 -15.43
C TYR A 3 -0.27 1.81 -14.12
N ILE A 4 -0.32 0.89 -13.16
CA ILE A 4 -0.82 1.17 -11.81
C ILE A 4 0.37 1.59 -10.97
N LYS A 5 0.37 2.84 -10.49
CA LYS A 5 1.39 3.28 -9.53
C LYS A 5 1.21 2.51 -8.23
N THR A 6 2.29 1.93 -7.72
CA THR A 6 2.32 1.18 -6.46
C THR A 6 3.25 1.86 -5.46
N GLN A 7 2.99 1.59 -4.18
CA GLN A 7 3.83 2.01 -3.06
C GLN A 7 3.92 0.84 -2.07
N ILE A 8 5.14 0.42 -1.75
CA ILE A 8 5.39 -0.51 -0.64
C ILE A 8 5.49 0.32 0.64
N GLY A 9 4.77 -0.10 1.68
CA GLY A 9 4.86 0.48 3.02
C GLY A 9 6.14 0.09 3.74
N GLU A 10 6.12 0.18 5.06
CA GLU A 10 7.18 -0.39 5.89
C GLU A 10 7.27 -1.91 5.65
N ILE A 11 8.50 -2.39 5.48
CA ILE A 11 8.80 -3.82 5.34
C ILE A 11 9.25 -4.32 6.71
N ALA A 12 8.55 -5.33 7.23
CA ALA A 12 8.89 -6.00 8.47
C ALA A 12 9.34 -7.43 8.17
N TYR A 13 10.21 -7.99 9.01
CA TYR A 13 10.58 -9.41 8.97
C TYR A 13 9.84 -10.16 10.08
N ASN A 14 9.17 -11.25 9.72
CA ASN A 14 8.51 -12.17 10.63
C ASN A 14 9.41 -13.40 10.83
N PRO A 15 10.14 -13.51 11.96
CA PRO A 15 11.07 -14.61 12.19
C PRO A 15 10.39 -15.95 12.48
N ALA A 16 9.13 -15.94 12.91
CA ALA A 16 8.40 -17.18 13.17
C ALA A 16 8.00 -17.90 11.88
N LEU A 17 7.82 -17.15 10.78
CA LEU A 17 7.46 -17.67 9.47
C LEU A 17 8.60 -17.57 8.44
N GLU A 18 9.75 -17.02 8.84
CA GLU A 18 10.89 -16.74 7.96
C GLU A 18 10.51 -16.00 6.66
N CYS A 19 9.72 -14.94 6.81
CA CYS A 19 9.23 -14.17 5.68
C CYS A 19 9.25 -12.65 5.94
N PHE A 20 9.25 -11.89 4.85
CA PHE A 20 9.02 -10.45 4.88
C PHE A 20 7.55 -10.15 4.69
N GLU A 21 7.04 -9.14 5.38
CA GLU A 21 5.65 -8.70 5.32
C GLU A 21 5.59 -7.19 5.05
N ALA A 22 4.60 -6.77 4.25
CA ALA A 22 4.34 -5.36 4.01
C ALA A 22 2.89 -5.11 3.59
N LEU A 23 2.46 -3.85 3.73
CA LEU A 23 1.27 -3.34 3.04
C LEU A 23 1.67 -2.70 1.73
N VAL A 24 1.08 -3.17 0.63
CA VAL A 24 1.29 -2.58 -0.70
C VAL A 24 0.04 -1.81 -1.11
N THR A 25 0.22 -0.55 -1.47
CA THR A 25 -0.86 0.34 -1.89
C THR A 25 -0.87 0.53 -3.40
N PHE A 26 -2.01 0.23 -4.02
CA PHE A 26 -2.32 0.43 -5.43
C PHE A 26 -3.07 1.75 -5.61
N HIS A 27 -2.53 2.63 -6.46
CA HIS A 27 -3.17 3.89 -6.83
C HIS A 27 -3.91 3.72 -8.15
N THR A 28 -5.24 3.62 -8.07
CA THR A 28 -6.10 3.38 -9.24
C THR A 28 -7.06 4.55 -9.46
N ALA A 29 -7.71 4.59 -10.62
CA ALA A 29 -8.78 5.56 -10.89
C ALA A 29 -9.96 5.44 -9.92
N MET A 30 -10.18 4.27 -9.31
CA MET A 30 -11.27 4.04 -8.35
C MET A 30 -10.89 4.37 -6.89
N GLY A 31 -9.65 4.80 -6.67
CA GLY A 31 -9.10 5.12 -5.35
C GLY A 31 -7.86 4.31 -5.00
N ARG A 32 -7.48 4.37 -3.72
CA ARG A 32 -6.32 3.68 -3.16
C ARG A 32 -6.76 2.38 -2.51
N PHE A 33 -6.09 1.29 -2.87
CA PHE A 33 -6.32 -0.03 -2.29
C PHE A 33 -5.04 -0.53 -1.64
N SER A 34 -5.08 -0.89 -0.37
CA SER A 34 -3.95 -1.49 0.33
C SER A 34 -4.21 -2.98 0.53
N VAL A 35 -3.20 -3.78 0.22
CA VAL A 35 -3.24 -5.25 0.26
C VAL A 35 -2.06 -5.73 1.09
N ALA A 36 -2.30 -6.68 1.98
CA ALA A 36 -1.25 -7.37 2.72
C ALA A 36 -0.49 -8.31 1.78
N ALA A 37 0.83 -8.31 1.93
CA ALA A 37 1.73 -9.15 1.16
C ALA A 37 2.75 -9.80 2.07
N SER A 38 3.12 -11.04 1.74
CA SER A 38 4.20 -11.76 2.38
C SER A 38 5.14 -12.38 1.34
N TYR A 39 6.42 -12.48 1.66
CA TYR A 39 7.42 -13.08 0.80
C TYR A 39 8.43 -13.91 1.60
N ASP A 40 8.43 -15.22 1.35
CA ASP A 40 9.33 -16.16 2.01
C ASP A 40 10.76 -15.96 1.49
N ALA A 41 11.64 -15.51 2.38
CA ALA A 41 13.04 -15.27 2.11
C ALA A 41 13.81 -15.12 3.43
N PRO A 42 15.09 -15.49 3.48
CA PRO A 42 15.91 -15.29 4.67
C PRO A 42 16.09 -13.79 4.96
N LEU A 43 16.32 -13.44 6.23
CA LEU A 43 16.59 -12.05 6.66
C LEU A 43 17.74 -11.36 5.89
N THR A 44 18.68 -12.14 5.36
CA THR A 44 19.83 -11.66 4.58
C THR A 44 19.52 -11.42 3.09
N ALA A 45 18.26 -11.59 2.67
CA ALA A 45 17.87 -11.38 1.29
C ALA A 45 18.02 -9.91 0.87
N GLU A 46 18.47 -9.70 -0.37
CA GLU A 46 18.61 -8.37 -0.95
C GLU A 46 17.27 -7.63 -1.02
N PHE A 47 17.30 -6.34 -0.70
CA PHE A 47 16.11 -5.50 -0.63
C PHE A 47 15.29 -5.49 -1.93
N ASP A 48 15.97 -5.45 -3.08
CA ASP A 48 15.30 -5.44 -4.39
C ASP A 48 14.53 -6.74 -4.64
N ARG A 49 15.09 -7.87 -4.20
CA ARG A 49 14.44 -9.19 -4.30
C ARG A 49 13.22 -9.27 -3.40
N VAL A 50 13.34 -8.77 -2.17
CA VAL A 50 12.23 -8.72 -1.20
C VAL A 50 11.11 -7.82 -1.73
N SER A 51 11.45 -6.64 -2.24
CA SER A 51 10.49 -5.68 -2.78
C SER A 51 9.75 -6.23 -4.01
N ASP A 52 10.44 -6.91 -4.93
CA ASP A 52 9.82 -7.56 -6.09
C ASP A 52 8.90 -8.72 -5.65
N GLY A 53 9.34 -9.53 -4.68
CA GLY A 53 8.53 -10.61 -4.10
C GLY A 53 7.22 -10.10 -3.49
N LEU A 54 7.30 -9.10 -2.62
CA LEU A 54 6.13 -8.46 -1.99
C LEU A 54 5.20 -7.82 -3.02
N LEU A 55 5.74 -7.17 -4.05
CA LEU A 55 4.92 -6.54 -5.09
C LEU A 55 4.16 -7.59 -5.92
N ARG A 56 4.81 -8.70 -6.30
CA ARG A 56 4.17 -9.80 -7.02
C ARG A 56 3.08 -10.46 -6.19
N ASP A 57 3.34 -10.65 -4.89
CA ASP A 57 2.36 -11.19 -3.95
C ASP A 57 1.12 -10.30 -3.84
N ALA A 58 1.32 -9.01 -3.59
CA ALA A 58 0.27 -8.02 -3.54
C ALA A 58 -0.54 -7.95 -4.84
N LEU A 59 0.12 -7.99 -6.00
CA LEU A 59 -0.55 -7.96 -7.31
C LEU A 59 -1.46 -9.17 -7.50
N ARG A 60 -1.00 -10.37 -7.11
CA ARG A 60 -1.79 -11.59 -7.15
C ARG A 60 -3.01 -11.48 -6.25
N ASN A 61 -2.82 -11.02 -5.02
CA ASN A 61 -3.88 -10.84 -4.05
C ASN A 61 -4.88 -9.75 -4.48
N TYR A 62 -4.42 -8.68 -5.13
CA TYR A 62 -5.26 -7.61 -5.65
C TYR A 62 -6.16 -8.07 -6.81
N ALA A 63 -5.66 -8.97 -7.67
CA ALA A 63 -6.39 -9.50 -8.82
C ALA A 63 -7.43 -10.57 -8.44
N GLN A 64 -7.25 -11.26 -7.31
CA GLN A 64 -8.16 -12.30 -6.85
C GLN A 64 -9.42 -11.70 -6.19
N THR A 65 -10.59 -12.24 -6.55
CA THR A 65 -11.86 -11.90 -5.90
C THR A 65 -11.97 -12.60 -4.54
N GLY A 66 -12.34 -11.88 -3.49
CA GLY A 66 -12.56 -12.44 -2.15
C GLY A 66 -11.36 -12.31 -1.19
N THR A 67 -10.25 -11.74 -1.63
CA THR A 67 -9.13 -11.36 -0.75
C THR A 67 -9.47 -10.10 0.05
N LEU A 68 -8.96 -10.02 1.28
CA LEU A 68 -9.11 -8.84 2.11
C LEU A 68 -8.27 -7.69 1.54
N ARG A 69 -8.92 -6.54 1.37
CA ARG A 69 -8.28 -5.30 0.92
C ARG A 69 -8.89 -4.12 1.66
N SER A 70 -8.05 -3.17 2.04
CA SER A 70 -8.52 -1.89 2.58
C SER A 70 -8.68 -0.88 1.44
N ARG A 71 -9.80 -0.16 1.42
CA ARG A 71 -9.99 0.99 0.52
C ARG A 71 -9.79 2.26 1.33
N LEU A 72 -8.73 3.00 1.02
CA LEU A 72 -8.57 4.35 1.56
C LEU A 72 -9.45 5.30 0.74
N ALA A 73 -10.49 5.82 1.38
CA ALA A 73 -11.21 6.97 0.84
C ALA A 73 -10.23 8.15 0.69
N PRO A 74 -10.37 9.01 -0.33
CA PRO A 74 -9.60 10.24 -0.39
C PRO A 74 -9.83 11.01 0.92
N ALA A 75 -8.75 11.44 1.56
CA ALA A 75 -8.85 12.30 2.73
C ALA A 75 -9.75 13.48 2.38
N ARG A 76 -10.81 13.72 3.15
CA ARG A 76 -11.59 14.94 3.03
C ARG A 76 -10.60 16.09 3.15
N ARG A 77 -10.40 16.87 2.08
CA ARG A 77 -9.72 18.16 2.21
C ARG A 77 -10.57 18.96 3.19
N GLY A 78 -10.03 19.24 4.38
CA GLY A 78 -10.63 20.25 5.26
C GLY A 78 -10.73 21.58 4.53
N PRO A 79 -11.61 22.50 4.96
CA PRO A 79 -11.73 23.82 4.35
C PRO A 79 -10.37 24.51 4.34
N ALA A 80 -10.06 25.21 3.25
CA ALA A 80 -8.81 25.93 3.11
C ALA A 80 -8.76 27.05 4.18
N PRO A 81 -7.59 27.33 4.79
CA PRO A 81 -7.45 28.34 5.84
C PRO A 81 -7.81 29.79 5.42
N GLN A 82 -8.11 30.03 4.14
CA GLN A 82 -8.49 31.34 3.61
C GLN A 82 -9.92 31.77 3.98
N ASP A 83 -10.80 30.84 4.37
CA ASP A 83 -12.19 31.15 4.74
C ASP A 83 -12.35 31.72 6.16
N MET A 84 -11.28 31.69 6.98
CA MET A 84 -11.34 32.17 8.38
C MET A 84 -11.01 33.66 8.54
N GLN A 85 -10.53 34.34 7.48
CA GLN A 85 -10.09 35.75 7.55
C GLN A 85 -11.15 36.78 7.11
N ARG A 86 -12.38 36.39 6.75
CA ARG A 86 -13.40 37.31 6.21
C ARG A 86 -14.48 37.76 7.20
N HIS A 87 -14.37 37.44 8.50
CA HIS A 87 -15.38 37.80 9.52
C HIS A 87 -14.86 38.68 10.66
N ALA A 88 -13.78 39.43 10.43
CA ALA A 88 -13.35 40.48 11.35
C ALA A 88 -13.20 41.80 10.57
N ALA A 89 -14.32 42.45 10.30
CA ALA A 89 -14.40 43.84 9.88
C ALA A 89 -15.63 44.47 10.54
#